data_AF-A0A7S1MAP0-F1
#
_entry.id   AF-A0A7S1MAP0-F1
#
_cell.length_a   1.000
_cell.length_b   1.000
_cell.length_c   1.000
_cell.angle_alpha   90.00
_cell.angle_beta   90.00
_cell.angle_gamma   90.00
#
_symmetry.space_group_name_H-M   'P 1'
#
loop_
_entity.id
_entity.type
_entity.pdbx_description
1 polymer ?
#
loop_
_entity_poly.entity_id
_entity_poly.type
_entity_poly.pdbx_seq_one_letter_code
_entity_poly.pdbx_strand_id
1 'polypeptide(L)'
;ALCASGILSFEDGLRLVQLRGEAMGEATQAGKQGMLSVVGLGEKRVTELCKDAMKRAGGTCQIAISLFTDGFSVGGHEHTLEAMKTMAEKAGAQQAKLLKASGAFHTPLMESAVEPVMKALEELEGRLKPPKHLVYMNVTAEPIRPGSDPKGIVGLLKRQLTEAVLWDRSLHEMIADGVTDFWELGPSRQLKAMMKRIAVTSWKNM
;
A
#
# COMPACT_ATOMS: atom_id res chain seq x y z
N ALA A 1 2.42 -2.27 -13.06
CA ALA A 1 1.72 -1.08 -13.60
C ALA A 1 2.65 -0.19 -14.43
N LEU A 2 3.70 0.41 -13.84
CA LEU A 2 4.57 1.38 -14.54
C LEU A 2 5.28 0.82 -15.79
N CYS A 3 5.73 -0.44 -15.78
CA CYS A 3 6.28 -1.06 -16.99
C CYS A 3 5.19 -1.28 -18.06
N ALA A 4 4.00 -1.72 -17.66
CA ALA A 4 2.88 -1.96 -18.58
C ALA A 4 2.35 -0.66 -19.20
N SER A 5 2.41 0.46 -18.48
CA SER A 5 2.09 1.79 -19.01
C SER A 5 3.23 2.42 -19.82
N GLY A 6 4.36 1.74 -19.95
CA GLY A 6 5.52 2.20 -20.72
C GLY A 6 6.35 3.29 -20.04
N ILE A 7 6.12 3.59 -18.75
CA ILE A 7 6.88 4.60 -18.00
C ILE A 7 8.31 4.11 -17.74
N LEU A 8 8.44 2.83 -17.40
CA LEU A 8 9.71 2.14 -17.13
C LEU A 8 9.91 0.99 -18.11
N SER A 9 11.16 0.67 -18.43
CA SER A 9 11.49 -0.61 -19.09
C SER A 9 11.23 -1.77 -18.13
N PHE A 10 11.13 -2.99 -18.66
CA PHE A 10 10.99 -4.18 -17.83
C PHE A 10 12.25 -4.41 -16.99
N GLU A 11 13.42 -4.24 -17.60
CA GLU A 11 14.74 -4.45 -17.00
C GLU A 11 15.01 -3.46 -15.88
N ASP A 12 14.69 -2.17 -16.09
CA ASP A 12 14.81 -1.16 -15.04
C ASP A 12 13.80 -1.39 -13.92
N GLY A 13 12.57 -1.78 -14.27
CA GLY A 13 11.56 -2.19 -13.31
C GLY A 13 12.03 -3.34 -12.44
N LEU A 14 12.65 -4.38 -13.02
CA LEU A 14 13.14 -5.55 -12.32
C LEU A 14 14.28 -5.20 -11.34
N ARG A 15 15.25 -4.39 -11.79
CA ARG A 15 16.35 -3.91 -10.92
C ARG A 15 15.82 -3.08 -9.75
N LEU A 16 14.87 -2.18 -10.04
CA LEU A 16 14.28 -1.31 -9.02
C LEU A 16 13.50 -2.12 -7.97
N VAL A 17 12.69 -3.10 -8.37
CA VAL A 17 11.94 -3.91 -7.40
C VAL A 17 12.84 -4.83 -6.58
N GLN A 18 13.95 -5.31 -7.14
CA GLN A 18 14.96 -6.06 -6.39
C GLN A 18 15.56 -5.18 -5.29
N LEU A 19 16.14 -4.03 -5.65
CA LEU A 19 16.73 -3.09 -4.71
C LEU A 19 15.72 -2.65 -3.63
N ARG A 20 14.50 -2.34 -4.05
CA ARG A 20 13.42 -1.96 -3.13
C ARG A 20 13.11 -3.10 -2.15
N GLY A 21 13.04 -4.34 -2.63
CA GLY A 21 12.80 -5.51 -1.79
C GLY A 21 13.92 -5.74 -0.78
N GLU A 22 15.18 -5.62 -1.21
CA GLU A 22 16.36 -5.73 -0.36
C GLU A 22 16.38 -4.63 0.71
N ALA A 23 16.24 -3.35 0.32
CA ALA A 23 16.25 -2.21 1.24
C ALA A 23 15.10 -2.27 2.26
N MET A 24 13.88 -2.63 1.81
CA MET A 24 12.74 -2.82 2.72
C MET A 24 12.94 -4.04 3.61
N GLY A 25 13.56 -5.11 3.10
CA GLY A 25 13.95 -6.30 3.86
C GLY A 25 14.94 -5.97 4.98
N GLU A 26 15.95 -5.16 4.70
CA GLU A 26 16.90 -4.66 5.71
C GLU A 26 16.21 -3.80 6.77
N ALA A 27 15.29 -2.91 6.38
CA ALA A 27 14.51 -2.11 7.32
C ALA A 27 13.70 -2.98 8.31
N THR A 28 13.30 -4.19 7.90
CA THR A 28 12.61 -5.12 8.80
C THR A 28 13.48 -5.60 9.98
N GLN A 29 14.81 -5.59 9.83
CA GLN A 29 15.76 -6.10 10.83
C GLN A 29 15.99 -5.14 12.00
N ALA A 30 15.54 -3.87 11.89
CA ALA A 30 15.68 -2.87 12.95
C ALA A 30 14.89 -3.20 14.23
N GLY A 31 13.92 -4.11 14.15
CA GLY A 31 13.14 -4.55 15.30
C GLY A 31 11.92 -5.38 14.93
N LYS A 32 11.30 -5.98 15.94
CA LYS A 32 10.08 -6.79 15.79
C LYS A 32 8.92 -5.93 15.31
N GLN A 33 8.46 -6.19 14.10
CA GLN A 33 7.43 -5.42 13.41
C GLN A 33 6.59 -6.34 12.53
N GLY A 34 5.40 -5.88 12.15
CA GLY A 34 4.52 -6.69 11.30
C GLY A 34 3.28 -5.94 10.85
N MET A 35 2.24 -6.71 10.53
CA MET A 35 0.95 -6.17 10.10
C MET A 35 -0.22 -6.85 10.80
N LEU A 36 -1.29 -6.11 11.01
CA LEU A 36 -2.56 -6.52 11.62
C LEU A 36 -3.70 -6.21 10.63
N SER A 37 -4.47 -7.22 10.25
CA SER A 37 -5.72 -7.02 9.53
C SER A 37 -6.83 -6.65 10.51
N VAL A 38 -7.52 -5.53 10.27
CA VAL A 38 -8.66 -5.05 11.03
C VAL A 38 -9.87 -4.92 10.10
N VAL A 39 -10.99 -5.55 10.44
CA VAL A 39 -12.24 -5.54 9.66
C VAL A 39 -13.43 -5.20 10.56
N GLY A 40 -14.39 -4.44 10.04
CA GLY A 40 -15.65 -4.11 10.70
C GLY A 40 -15.61 -2.81 11.51
N LEU A 41 -14.55 -2.03 11.39
CA LEU A 41 -14.42 -0.69 11.99
C LEU A 41 -14.12 0.33 10.89
N GLY A 42 -14.69 1.53 10.97
CA GLY A 42 -14.38 2.60 10.03
C GLY A 42 -12.99 3.23 10.25
N GLU A 43 -12.45 3.86 9.21
CA GLU A 43 -11.08 4.43 9.18
C GLU A 43 -10.78 5.36 10.37
N LYS A 44 -11.71 6.26 10.71
CA LYS A 44 -11.57 7.18 11.84
C LYS A 44 -11.35 6.42 13.14
N ARG A 45 -12.14 5.36 13.36
CA ARG A 45 -12.04 4.53 14.57
C ARG A 45 -10.72 3.77 14.61
N VAL A 46 -10.30 3.17 13.50
CA VAL A 46 -9.02 2.47 13.41
C VAL A 46 -7.85 3.43 13.67
N THR A 47 -7.89 4.64 13.13
CA THR A 47 -6.88 5.68 13.36
C THR A 47 -6.81 6.11 14.82
N GLU A 48 -7.94 6.29 15.50
CA GLU A 48 -8.00 6.57 16.94
C GLU A 48 -7.36 5.43 17.75
N LEU A 49 -7.73 4.19 17.45
CA LEU A 49 -7.19 3.02 18.16
C LEU A 49 -5.68 2.83 17.93
N CYS A 50 -5.17 3.15 16.73
CA CYS A 50 -3.72 3.18 16.48
C CYS A 50 -3.02 4.18 17.40
N LYS A 51 -3.57 5.40 17.55
CA LYS A 51 -3.03 6.42 18.47
C LYS A 51 -3.07 5.94 19.91
N ASP A 52 -4.15 5.30 20.34
CA ASP A 52 -4.29 4.79 21.71
C ASP A 52 -3.34 3.61 21.97
N ALA A 53 -3.12 2.74 20.99
CA ALA A 53 -2.14 1.66 21.08
C ALA A 53 -0.71 2.21 21.21
N MET A 54 -0.33 3.21 20.42
CA MET A 54 0.96 3.89 20.53
C MET A 54 1.14 4.56 21.90
N LYS A 55 0.11 5.24 22.42
CA LYS A 55 0.15 5.84 23.77
C LYS A 55 0.32 4.79 24.87
N ARG A 56 -0.31 3.62 24.71
CA ARG A 56 -0.30 2.56 25.73
C ARG A 56 0.98 1.73 25.72
N ALA A 57 1.48 1.38 24.54
CA ALA A 57 2.54 0.39 24.38
C ALA A 57 3.86 0.98 23.83
N GLY A 58 3.85 2.23 23.35
CA GLY A 58 4.96 2.82 22.63
C GLY A 58 5.02 2.34 21.17
N GLY A 59 6.04 2.80 20.45
CA GLY A 59 6.30 2.41 19.05
C GLY A 59 5.30 2.96 18.02
N THR A 60 5.52 2.58 16.76
CA THR A 60 4.66 2.88 15.61
C THR A 60 3.46 1.94 15.51
N CYS A 61 2.28 2.50 15.19
CA CYS A 61 1.10 1.79 14.73
C CYS A 61 0.27 2.72 13.84
N GLN A 62 0.02 2.35 12.58
CA GLN A 62 -0.79 3.14 11.65
C GLN A 62 -1.46 2.28 10.59
N ILE A 63 -2.49 2.82 9.94
CA ILE A 63 -3.04 2.23 8.72
C ILE A 63 -1.93 2.26 7.64
N ALA A 64 -1.56 1.09 7.15
CA ALA A 64 -0.59 0.88 6.10
C ALA A 64 -1.26 0.65 4.73
N ILE A 65 -2.46 0.05 4.73
CA ILE A 65 -3.25 -0.15 3.52
C ILE A 65 -4.74 0.02 3.86
N SER A 66 -5.43 0.91 3.14
CA SER A 66 -6.89 1.01 3.14
C SER A 66 -7.44 0.12 2.03
N LEU A 67 -8.07 -1.00 2.40
CA LEU A 67 -8.43 -2.07 1.46
C LEU A 67 -9.87 -1.97 0.96
N PHE A 68 -10.80 -1.59 1.83
CA PHE A 68 -12.21 -1.34 1.54
C PHE A 68 -12.83 -0.57 2.72
N THR A 69 -14.07 -0.10 2.58
CA THR A 69 -14.74 0.83 3.54
C THR A 69 -14.53 0.52 5.02
N ASP A 70 -14.55 -0.75 5.42
CA ASP A 70 -14.41 -1.20 6.80
C ASP A 70 -13.23 -2.17 7.01
N GLY A 71 -12.23 -2.18 6.12
CA GLY A 71 -11.08 -3.08 6.22
C GLY A 71 -9.74 -2.46 5.90
N PHE A 72 -8.81 -2.71 6.82
CA PHE A 72 -7.51 -2.06 6.86
C PHE A 72 -6.43 -3.07 7.19
N SER A 73 -5.26 -2.89 6.60
CA SER A 73 -4.01 -3.46 7.11
C SER A 73 -3.30 -2.38 7.91
N VAL A 74 -3.08 -2.63 9.19
CA VAL A 74 -2.37 -1.76 10.11
C VAL A 74 -0.94 -2.28 10.25
N GLY A 75 0.07 -1.43 10.05
CA GLY A 75 1.47 -1.77 10.23
C GLY A 75 2.05 -1.13 11.50
N GLY A 76 3.03 -1.78 12.11
CA GLY A 76 3.66 -1.26 13.32
C GLY A 76 4.60 -2.25 14.00
N HIS A 77 5.09 -1.87 15.19
CA HIS A 77 5.85 -2.81 16.03
C HIS A 77 4.93 -3.89 16.59
N GLU A 78 5.43 -5.11 16.75
CA GLU A 78 4.61 -6.25 17.19
C GLU A 78 3.91 -5.98 18.52
N HIS A 79 4.62 -5.45 19.52
CA HIS A 79 4.04 -5.14 20.83
C HIS A 79 2.91 -4.09 20.77
N THR A 80 3.06 -3.08 19.91
CA THR A 80 2.02 -2.06 19.68
C THR A 80 0.83 -2.65 18.92
N LEU A 81 1.08 -3.53 17.96
CA LEU A 81 0.04 -4.22 17.20
C LEU A 81 -0.78 -5.19 18.06
N GLU A 82 -0.17 -5.83 19.06
CA GLU A 82 -0.90 -6.68 20.02
C GLU A 82 -1.84 -5.85 20.91
N ALA A 83 -1.39 -4.67 21.34
CA ALA A 83 -2.26 -3.71 22.05
C ALA A 83 -3.41 -3.24 21.14
N MET A 84 -3.10 -2.88 19.89
CA MET A 84 -4.09 -2.48 18.89
C MET A 84 -5.11 -3.60 18.61
N LYS A 85 -4.65 -4.85 18.43
CA LYS A 85 -5.51 -6.03 18.23
C LYS A 85 -6.54 -6.15 19.36
N THR A 86 -6.06 -6.14 20.61
CA THR A 86 -6.93 -6.23 21.80
C THR A 86 -7.94 -5.08 21.86
N MET A 87 -7.52 -3.86 21.51
CA MET A 87 -8.39 -2.69 21.48
C MET A 87 -9.44 -2.78 20.37
N ALA A 88 -9.06 -3.24 19.18
CA ALA A 88 -9.96 -3.42 18.04
C ALA A 88 -11.04 -4.47 18.35
N GLU A 89 -10.67 -5.60 18.94
CA GLU A 89 -11.62 -6.64 19.38
C GLU A 89 -12.64 -6.08 20.38
N LYS A 90 -12.17 -5.34 21.39
CA LYS A 90 -13.05 -4.68 22.37
C LYS A 90 -13.93 -3.59 21.76
N ALA A 91 -13.48 -2.95 20.70
CA ALA A 91 -14.23 -1.94 19.97
C ALA A 91 -15.25 -2.53 18.99
N GLY A 92 -15.38 -3.86 18.91
CA GLY A 92 -16.36 -4.53 18.06
C GLY A 92 -15.87 -4.81 16.63
N ALA A 93 -14.56 -4.87 16.39
CA ALA A 93 -14.04 -5.35 15.11
C ALA A 93 -14.56 -6.78 14.84
N GLN A 94 -15.05 -7.00 13.62
CA GLN A 94 -15.42 -8.34 13.14
C GLN A 94 -14.20 -9.25 13.05
N GLN A 95 -13.05 -8.68 12.73
CA GLN A 95 -11.77 -9.39 12.67
C GLN A 95 -10.63 -8.46 13.11
N ALA A 96 -9.75 -8.97 13.97
CA ALA A 96 -8.43 -8.39 14.25
C ALA A 96 -7.39 -9.51 14.25
N LYS A 97 -6.59 -9.63 13.19
CA LYS A 97 -5.70 -10.79 12.98
C LYS A 97 -4.30 -10.35 12.56
N LEU A 98 -3.29 -10.73 13.34
CA LEU A 98 -1.90 -10.57 12.95
C LEU A 98 -1.60 -11.37 11.69
N LEU A 99 -0.90 -10.74 10.76
CA LEU A 99 -0.54 -11.29 9.47
C LEU A 99 0.87 -11.86 9.52
N LYS A 100 1.12 -12.91 8.73
CA LYS A 100 2.48 -13.44 8.48
C LYS A 100 3.21 -12.53 7.48
N ALA A 101 3.34 -11.26 7.82
CA ALA A 101 4.11 -10.29 7.04
C ALA A 101 5.56 -10.25 7.53
N SER A 102 6.51 -10.08 6.62
CA SER A 102 7.93 -9.96 6.97
C SER A 102 8.29 -8.60 7.59
N GLY A 103 7.41 -7.60 7.50
CA GLY A 103 7.61 -6.31 8.16
C GLY A 103 6.39 -5.40 8.12
N ALA A 104 6.53 -4.19 8.67
CA ALA A 104 5.50 -3.15 8.71
C ALA A 104 5.60 -2.21 7.49
N PHE A 105 5.40 -2.77 6.28
CA PHE A 105 5.46 -2.01 5.04
C PHE A 105 4.44 -0.87 4.98
N HIS A 106 4.75 0.20 4.23
CA HIS A 106 3.87 1.37 4.11
C HIS A 106 3.67 2.11 5.45
N THR A 107 4.73 2.13 6.27
CA THR A 107 4.80 2.85 7.55
C THR A 107 6.14 3.55 7.71
N PRO A 108 6.28 4.51 8.65
CA PRO A 108 7.55 5.15 8.99
C PRO A 108 8.67 4.16 9.38
N LEU A 109 8.36 2.90 9.69
CA LEU A 109 9.39 1.89 9.93
C LEU A 109 10.21 1.52 8.69
N MET A 110 9.75 1.92 7.50
CA MET A 110 10.47 1.74 6.24
C MET A 110 11.38 2.94 5.88
N GLU A 111 11.55 3.92 6.77
CA GLU A 111 12.30 5.15 6.45
C GLU A 111 13.74 4.87 5.98
N SER A 112 14.43 3.88 6.57
CA SER A 112 15.79 3.52 6.14
C SER A 112 15.86 2.98 4.71
N ALA A 113 14.76 2.47 4.16
CA ALA A 113 14.68 2.01 2.77
C ALA A 113 14.48 3.17 1.77
N VAL A 114 14.18 4.38 2.24
CA VAL A 114 13.86 5.53 1.39
C VAL A 114 15.07 6.00 0.61
N GLU A 115 16.20 6.24 1.28
CA GLU A 115 17.40 6.78 0.63
C GLU A 115 17.96 5.86 -0.48
N PRO A 116 18.15 4.54 -0.26
CA PRO A 116 18.66 3.66 -1.32
C PRO A 116 17.75 3.60 -2.55
N VAL A 117 16.44 3.51 -2.32
CA VAL A 117 15.45 3.46 -3.42
C VAL A 117 15.36 4.79 -4.14
N MET A 118 15.48 5.91 -3.42
CA MET A 118 15.47 7.26 -3.99
C MET A 118 16.63 7.46 -4.96
N LYS A 119 17.85 7.09 -4.56
CA LYS A 119 19.04 7.17 -5.44
C LYS A 119 18.83 6.43 -6.76
N ALA A 120 18.33 5.19 -6.70
CA ALA A 120 18.06 4.41 -7.90
C ALA A 120 16.95 5.00 -8.78
N LEU A 121 15.93 5.62 -8.18
CA LEU A 121 14.88 6.32 -8.92
C LEU A 121 15.39 7.58 -9.61
N GLU A 122 16.26 8.35 -8.97
CA GLU A 122 16.89 9.55 -9.53
C GLU A 122 17.77 9.20 -10.76
N GLU A 123 18.53 8.10 -10.69
CA GLU A 123 19.28 7.56 -11.83
C GLU A 123 18.39 7.08 -12.99
N LEU A 124 17.12 6.79 -12.70
CA LEU A 124 16.12 6.38 -13.68
C LEU A 124 15.30 7.55 -14.23
N GLU A 125 15.31 8.71 -13.56
CA GLU A 125 14.38 9.81 -13.85
C GLU A 125 14.48 10.28 -15.30
N GLY A 126 15.70 10.46 -15.83
CA GLY A 126 15.93 10.84 -17.23
C GLY A 126 15.53 9.79 -18.26
N ARG A 127 15.28 8.55 -17.84
CA ARG A 127 14.86 7.44 -18.70
C ARG A 127 13.34 7.22 -18.67
N LEU A 128 12.62 7.82 -17.72
CA LEU A 128 11.18 7.72 -17.62
C LEU A 128 10.52 8.28 -18.89
N LYS A 129 9.47 7.60 -19.34
CA LYS A 129 8.67 8.05 -20.47
C LYS A 129 7.27 8.46 -20.03
N PRO A 130 6.62 9.40 -20.75
CA PRO A 130 5.21 9.67 -20.56
C PRO A 130 4.40 8.36 -20.63
N PRO A 131 3.45 8.15 -19.72
CA PRO A 131 2.62 6.95 -19.72
C PRO A 131 1.80 6.85 -21.00
N LYS A 132 1.62 5.62 -21.50
CA LYS A 132 0.71 5.29 -22.59
C LYS A 132 -0.71 4.96 -22.10
N HIS A 133 -0.84 4.62 -20.82
CA HIS A 133 -2.08 4.21 -20.17
C HIS A 133 -2.21 4.88 -18.80
N LEU A 134 -3.45 5.02 -18.32
CA LEU A 134 -3.73 5.54 -16.98
C LEU A 134 -3.04 4.68 -15.90
N VAL A 135 -2.48 5.35 -14.90
CA VAL A 135 -1.92 4.69 -13.71
C VAL A 135 -2.40 5.43 -12.47
N TYR A 136 -3.07 4.74 -11.55
CA TYR A 136 -3.46 5.30 -10.27
C TYR A 136 -2.35 5.08 -9.25
N MET A 137 -1.98 6.15 -8.55
CA MET A 137 -0.84 6.13 -7.63
C MET A 137 -1.31 5.83 -6.22
N ASN A 138 -0.74 4.81 -5.59
CA ASN A 138 -1.19 4.29 -4.29
C ASN A 138 -1.32 5.35 -3.18
N VAL A 139 -0.43 6.36 -3.15
CA VAL A 139 -0.37 7.34 -2.05
C VAL A 139 -1.36 8.50 -2.19
N THR A 140 -1.88 8.75 -3.40
CA THR A 140 -2.85 9.82 -3.65
C THR A 140 -4.21 9.30 -4.10
N ALA A 141 -4.25 8.07 -4.62
CA ALA A 141 -5.34 7.51 -5.41
C ALA A 141 -5.65 8.30 -6.69
N GLU A 142 -4.76 9.21 -7.11
CA GLU A 142 -4.98 10.06 -8.27
C GLU A 142 -4.42 9.41 -9.55
N PRO A 143 -5.08 9.63 -10.70
CA PRO A 143 -4.63 9.12 -11.98
C PRO A 143 -3.49 9.98 -12.56
N ILE A 144 -2.44 9.30 -13.03
CA ILE A 144 -1.47 9.85 -13.99
C ILE A 144 -2.00 9.56 -15.39
N ARG A 145 -2.32 10.62 -16.15
CA ARG A 145 -2.96 10.51 -17.48
C ARG A 145 -1.97 10.21 -18.59
N PRO A 146 -2.38 9.49 -19.66
CA PRO A 146 -1.53 9.26 -20.81
C PRO A 146 -0.93 10.56 -21.38
N GLY A 147 0.35 10.52 -21.72
CA GLY A 147 1.09 11.66 -22.26
C GLY A 147 1.52 12.73 -21.25
N SER A 148 1.19 12.60 -19.96
CA SER A 148 1.64 13.55 -18.94
C SER A 148 3.15 13.46 -18.68
N ASP A 149 3.72 14.53 -18.13
CA ASP A 149 5.12 14.55 -17.67
C ASP A 149 5.33 13.53 -16.53
N PRO A 150 6.32 12.61 -16.63
CA PRO A 150 6.60 11.62 -15.60
C PRO A 150 7.33 12.16 -14.35
N LYS A 151 7.82 13.42 -14.33
CA LYS A 151 8.65 13.97 -13.22
C LYS A 151 8.04 13.82 -11.82
N GLY A 152 6.71 13.82 -11.69
CA GLY A 152 6.04 13.65 -10.39
C GLY A 152 6.04 12.22 -9.82
N ILE A 153 6.30 11.22 -10.67
CA ILE A 153 6.12 9.81 -10.30
C ILE A 153 7.17 9.36 -9.29
N VAL A 154 8.42 9.83 -9.42
CA VAL A 154 9.52 9.49 -8.50
C VAL A 154 9.16 9.87 -7.06
N GLY A 155 8.64 11.08 -6.86
CA GLY A 155 8.19 11.54 -5.54
C GLY A 155 7.07 10.68 -4.95
N LEU A 156 6.12 10.23 -5.78
CA LEU A 156 5.02 9.35 -5.34
C LEU A 156 5.52 7.94 -4.99
N LEU A 157 6.48 7.40 -5.73
CA LEU A 157 7.10 6.10 -5.44
C LEU A 157 7.92 6.13 -4.15
N LYS A 158 8.62 7.24 -3.88
CA LYS A 158 9.31 7.48 -2.62
C LYS A 158 8.33 7.43 -1.44
N ARG A 159 7.28 8.25 -1.53
CA ARG A 159 6.21 8.31 -0.51
C ARG A 159 5.58 6.95 -0.24
N GLN A 160 5.41 6.12 -1.28
CA GLN A 160 4.81 4.78 -1.15
C GLN A 160 5.55 3.85 -0.18
N LEU A 161 6.83 4.07 0.11
CA LEU A 161 7.57 3.22 1.05
C LEU A 161 7.04 3.37 2.49
N THR A 162 6.66 4.59 2.87
CA THR A 162 6.35 4.96 4.25
C THR A 162 4.92 5.46 4.46
N GLU A 163 4.21 5.78 3.38
CA GLU A 163 2.81 6.20 3.39
C GLU A 163 1.86 5.07 3.00
N ALA A 164 0.62 5.19 3.47
CA ALA A 164 -0.41 4.20 3.27
C ALA A 164 -0.77 4.01 1.78
N VAL A 165 -1.10 2.78 1.43
CA VAL A 165 -1.68 2.44 0.12
C VAL A 165 -3.19 2.63 0.17
N LEU A 166 -3.70 3.58 -0.63
CA LEU A 166 -5.11 3.96 -0.72
C LEU A 166 -5.86 3.11 -1.77
N TRP A 167 -5.90 1.80 -1.57
CA TRP A 167 -6.49 0.86 -2.54
C TRP A 167 -8.00 1.08 -2.72
N ASP A 168 -8.74 1.19 -1.61
CA ASP A 168 -10.20 1.45 -1.65
C ASP A 168 -10.53 2.71 -2.46
N ARG A 169 -9.84 3.82 -2.17
CA ARG A 169 -10.04 5.08 -2.90
C ARG A 169 -9.65 4.93 -4.37
N SER A 170 -8.50 4.31 -4.67
CA SER A 170 -8.04 4.12 -6.06
C SER A 170 -9.06 3.40 -6.91
N LEU A 171 -9.75 2.39 -6.36
CA LEU A 171 -10.81 1.68 -7.07
C LEU A 171 -12.08 2.50 -7.24
N HIS A 172 -12.49 3.27 -6.23
CA HIS A 172 -13.62 4.18 -6.38
C HIS A 172 -13.37 5.24 -7.45
N GLU A 173 -12.16 5.80 -7.53
CA GLU A 173 -11.77 6.75 -8.58
C GLU A 173 -11.76 6.07 -9.97
N MET A 174 -11.24 4.83 -10.10
CA MET A 174 -11.33 4.07 -11.35
C MET A 174 -12.78 3.85 -11.80
N ILE A 175 -13.68 3.48 -10.88
CA ILE A 175 -15.11 3.28 -11.19
C ILE A 175 -15.76 4.61 -11.59
N ALA A 176 -15.45 5.70 -10.87
CA ALA A 176 -15.94 7.04 -11.18
C ALA A 176 -15.48 7.52 -12.57
N ASP A 177 -14.25 7.15 -12.97
CA ASP A 177 -13.70 7.38 -14.31
C ASP A 177 -14.27 6.43 -15.39
N GLY A 178 -15.22 5.55 -15.04
CA GLY A 178 -15.95 4.70 -15.98
C GLY A 178 -15.35 3.32 -16.22
N VAL A 179 -14.38 2.88 -15.41
CA VAL A 179 -13.84 1.51 -15.49
C VAL A 179 -14.90 0.52 -15.00
N THR A 180 -15.29 -0.41 -15.88
CA THR A 180 -16.34 -1.40 -15.62
C THR A 180 -15.81 -2.83 -15.47
N ASP A 181 -14.62 -3.10 -16.01
CA ASP A 181 -14.02 -4.43 -16.05
C ASP A 181 -12.64 -4.44 -15.38
N PHE A 182 -12.47 -5.34 -14.40
CA PHE A 182 -11.21 -5.51 -13.67
C PHE A 182 -10.60 -6.89 -13.91
N TRP A 183 -9.29 -6.92 -14.12
CA TRP A 183 -8.50 -8.13 -14.34
C TRP A 183 -7.31 -8.16 -13.37
N GLU A 184 -7.15 -9.25 -12.63
CA GLU A 184 -6.01 -9.47 -11.73
C GLU A 184 -4.91 -10.17 -12.51
N LEU A 185 -3.77 -9.49 -12.66
CA LEU A 185 -2.57 -10.04 -13.29
C LEU A 185 -1.56 -10.41 -12.19
N GLY A 186 -1.33 -11.71 -12.00
CA GLY A 186 -0.41 -12.22 -10.99
C GLY A 186 -0.78 -13.64 -10.52
N PRO A 187 0.04 -14.27 -9.67
CA PRO A 187 -0.13 -15.66 -9.26
C PRO A 187 -1.29 -15.89 -8.27
N SER A 188 -1.81 -14.83 -7.63
CA SER A 188 -2.81 -14.92 -6.56
C SER A 188 -4.20 -14.44 -7.01
N ARG A 189 -5.19 -14.57 -6.12
CA ARG A 189 -6.57 -14.07 -6.33
C ARG A 189 -7.01 -13.07 -5.26
N GLN A 190 -6.05 -12.45 -4.57
CA GLN A 190 -6.33 -11.61 -3.41
C GLN A 190 -6.99 -10.29 -3.83
N LEU A 191 -6.55 -9.67 -4.92
CA LEU A 191 -7.13 -8.41 -5.39
C LEU A 191 -8.60 -8.61 -5.79
N LYS A 192 -8.91 -9.72 -6.48
CA LYS A 192 -10.28 -10.11 -6.80
C LYS A 192 -11.16 -10.27 -5.55
N ALA A 193 -10.63 -10.90 -4.49
CA ALA A 193 -11.37 -11.09 -3.25
C ALA A 193 -11.69 -9.74 -2.56
N MET A 194 -10.75 -8.80 -2.58
CA MET A 194 -10.94 -7.46 -2.02
C MET A 194 -11.89 -6.62 -2.87
N MET A 195 -11.77 -6.69 -4.20
CA MET A 195 -12.66 -5.98 -5.13
C MET A 195 -14.13 -6.33 -4.90
N LYS A 196 -14.44 -7.60 -4.61
CA LYS A 196 -15.81 -8.03 -4.30
C LYS A 196 -16.41 -7.34 -3.06
N ARG A 197 -15.59 -6.77 -2.18
CA ARG A 197 -16.05 -5.98 -1.02
C ARG A 197 -16.29 -4.51 -1.36
N ILE A 198 -15.82 -4.04 -2.51
CA ILE A 198 -15.96 -2.66 -2.99
C ILE A 198 -17.08 -2.58 -4.04
N ALA A 199 -16.96 -3.36 -5.11
CA ALA A 199 -17.97 -3.45 -6.17
C ALA A 199 -18.21 -4.91 -6.57
N VAL A 200 -19.34 -5.45 -6.10
CA VAL A 200 -19.72 -6.86 -6.25
C VAL A 200 -19.92 -7.27 -7.73
N THR A 201 -20.29 -6.31 -8.60
CA THR A 201 -20.74 -6.57 -9.99
C THR A 201 -19.69 -6.32 -11.09
N SER A 202 -18.54 -5.72 -10.76
CA SER A 202 -17.57 -5.23 -11.78
C SER A 202 -16.46 -6.23 -12.17
N TRP A 203 -16.55 -7.50 -11.72
CA TRP A 203 -15.50 -8.50 -11.99
C TRP A 203 -15.94 -9.54 -13.04
N LYS A 204 -15.35 -9.51 -14.24
CA LYS A 204 -15.52 -10.58 -15.23
C LYS A 204 -14.65 -11.78 -14.87
N ASN A 205 -15.24 -12.98 -14.90
CA ASN A 205 -14.47 -14.21 -14.73
C ASN A 205 -13.64 -14.46 -16.00
N MET A 206 -12.34 -14.68 -15.82
CA MET A 206 -11.55 -15.47 -16.77
C MET A 206 -11.62 -16.93 -16.33
#